data_AF-A0A2V7VIH8-F1
#
_entry.id   AF-A0A2V7VIH8-F1
#
_cell.length_a   1.000
_cell.length_b   1.000
_cell.length_c   1.000
_cell.angle_alpha   90.00
_cell.angle_beta   90.00
_cell.angle_gamma   90.00
#
_symmetry.space_group_name_H-M   'P 1'
#
loop_
_entity.id
_entity.type
_entity.pdbx_description
1 polymer ?
#
loop_
_entity_poly.entity_id
_entity_poly.type
_entity_poly.pdbx_seq_one_letter_code
_entity_poly.pdbx_strand_id
1 'polypeptide(L)'
;MTSRRDFLTTMAAGVGAAATRPGWALAADVPEVKTALNGPVGLQLYSLREQLKKDVPGTLAKVRPMGIREVETAGLWKQTA
;
A
#
# COMPACT_ATOMS: atom_id res chain seq x y z
N MET A 1 40.53 -11.33 -1.32
CA MET A 1 40.01 -12.71 -1.29
C MET A 1 38.80 -12.73 -0.37
N THR A 2 37.61 -12.98 -0.88
CA THR A 2 36.38 -13.10 -0.08
C THR A 2 36.43 -14.41 0.72
N SER A 3 36.26 -14.34 2.04
CA SER A 3 36.28 -15.51 2.92
C SER A 3 34.88 -16.10 3.11
N ARG A 4 34.80 -17.35 3.60
CA ARG A 4 33.51 -17.99 3.97
C ARG A 4 32.74 -17.17 5.01
N ARG A 5 33.45 -16.49 5.92
CA ARG A 5 32.84 -15.60 6.90
C ARG A 5 32.24 -14.38 6.22
N ASP A 6 32.96 -13.74 5.31
CA ASP A 6 32.44 -12.58 4.57
C ASP A 6 31.17 -12.95 3.79
N PHE A 7 31.17 -14.12 3.13
CA PHE A 7 30.00 -14.64 2.43
C PHE A 7 28.80 -14.87 3.36
N LEU A 8 29.01 -15.54 4.50
CA LEU A 8 27.95 -15.79 5.48
C LEU A 8 27.44 -14.48 6.10
N THR A 9 28.33 -13.52 6.37
CA THR A 9 27.97 -12.20 6.87
C THR A 9 27.14 -11.41 5.85
N THR A 10 27.50 -11.45 4.57
CA THR A 10 26.71 -10.80 3.50
C THR A 10 25.33 -11.45 3.33
N MET A 11 25.23 -12.78 3.37
CA MET A 11 23.94 -13.47 3.32
C MET A 11 23.05 -13.19 4.55
N ALA A 12 23.63 -13.17 5.75
CA ALA A 12 22.91 -12.84 6.98
C ALA A 12 22.37 -11.39 6.95
N ALA A 13 23.17 -10.45 6.42
CA ALA A 13 22.75 -9.06 6.25
C ALA A 13 21.63 -8.91 5.18
N GLY A 14 21.69 -9.67 4.09
CA GLY A 14 20.67 -9.65 3.02
C GLY A 14 19.30 -10.17 3.46
N VAL A 15 19.25 -11.23 4.28
CA VAL A 15 18.00 -11.77 4.83
C VAL A 15 17.43 -10.87 5.94
N GLY A 16 18.31 -10.29 6.77
CA GLY A 16 17.90 -9.34 7.82
C GLY A 16 17.22 -8.08 7.27
N ALA A 17 17.69 -7.56 6.14
CA ALA A 17 17.11 -6.37 5.50
C ALA A 17 15.74 -6.62 4.83
N ALA A 18 15.45 -7.85 4.41
CA ALA A 18 14.14 -8.21 3.84
C ALA A 18 13.07 -8.40 4.94
N ALA A 19 13.47 -8.86 6.13
CA ALA A 19 12.56 -9.14 7.25
C ALA A 19 12.06 -7.89 7.99
N THR A 20 12.67 -6.73 7.76
CA THR A 20 12.24 -5.45 8.35
C THR A 20 11.25 -4.67 7.48
N ARG A 21 10.93 -5.16 6.27
CA ARG A 21 9.89 -4.54 5.46
C ARG A 21 8.55 -4.83 6.12
N PRO A 22 7.89 -3.82 6.70
CA PRO A 22 6.63 -4.08 7.37
C PRO A 22 5.61 -4.53 6.32
N GLY A 23 4.65 -5.38 6.66
CA GLY A 23 3.71 -5.96 5.69
C GLY A 23 2.92 -4.94 4.85
N TRP A 24 2.84 -3.68 5.30
CA TRP A 24 2.27 -2.56 4.54
C TRP A 24 3.19 -1.96 3.47
N ALA A 25 4.50 -2.26 3.52
CA ALA A 25 5.50 -1.83 2.54
C ALA A 25 5.46 -2.67 1.26
N LEU A 26 4.86 -3.86 1.26
CA LEU A 26 4.61 -4.62 0.01
C LEU A 26 3.65 -3.88 -0.93
N ALA A 27 2.76 -3.04 -0.39
CA ALA A 27 1.91 -2.16 -1.20
C ALA A 27 2.63 -0.89 -1.69
N ALA A 28 3.87 -0.64 -1.26
CA ALA A 28 4.65 0.52 -1.70
C ALA A 28 5.08 0.39 -3.17
N ASP A 29 5.29 -0.84 -3.66
CA ASP A 29 5.74 -1.11 -5.03
C ASP A 29 4.60 -1.11 -6.07
N VAL A 30 3.36 -0.90 -5.67
CA VAL A 30 2.23 -0.78 -6.61
C VAL A 30 2.32 0.57 -7.33
N PRO A 31 2.44 0.58 -8.67
CA PRO A 31 2.45 1.81 -9.45
C PRO A 31 1.22 2.66 -9.15
N GLU A 32 1.43 3.94 -8.89
CA GLU A 32 0.34 4.88 -8.71
C GLU A 32 -0.44 5.05 -10.01
N VAL A 33 -1.77 5.07 -9.91
CA VAL A 33 -2.63 5.41 -11.05
C VAL A 33 -2.55 6.92 -11.28
N LYS A 34 -2.12 7.29 -12.49
CA LYS A 34 -1.96 8.68 -12.91
C LYS A 34 -2.91 9.06 -14.04
N THR A 35 -3.25 10.34 -14.10
CA THR A 35 -3.98 10.94 -15.22
C THR A 35 -3.08 11.10 -16.44
N ALA A 36 -3.67 11.44 -17.60
CA ALA A 36 -2.92 11.76 -18.81
C ALA A 36 -1.97 12.97 -18.66
N LEU A 37 -2.20 13.80 -17.65
CA LEU A 37 -1.35 14.95 -17.31
C LEU A 37 -0.33 14.60 -16.20
N ASN A 38 -0.11 13.32 -15.92
CA ASN A 38 0.76 12.81 -14.85
C ASN A 38 0.37 13.25 -13.42
N GLY A 39 -0.88 13.67 -13.21
CA GLY A 39 -1.42 13.97 -11.87
C GLY A 39 -1.99 12.74 -11.17
N PRO A 40 -2.20 12.79 -9.84
CA PRO A 40 -2.80 11.69 -9.08
C PRO A 40 -4.26 11.47 -9.48
N VAL A 41 -4.73 10.23 -9.38
CA VAL A 41 -6.16 9.89 -9.51
C VAL A 41 -6.78 9.73 -8.13
N GLY A 42 -7.81 10.52 -7.86
CA GLY A 42 -8.63 10.43 -6.65
C GLY A 42 -9.86 9.55 -6.83
N LEU A 43 -10.27 8.87 -5.76
CA LEU A 43 -11.49 8.05 -5.71
C LEU A 43 -12.55 8.66 -4.78
N GLN A 44 -13.71 8.98 -5.34
CA GLN A 44 -14.90 9.33 -4.57
C GLN A 44 -15.41 8.11 -3.80
N LEU A 45 -15.34 8.12 -2.47
CA LEU A 45 -15.72 6.94 -1.66
C LEU A 45 -17.20 6.56 -1.78
N TYR A 46 -18.07 7.46 -2.24
CA TYR A 46 -19.48 7.14 -2.55
C TYR A 46 -19.63 6.00 -3.57
N SER A 47 -18.65 5.83 -4.47
CA SER A 47 -18.60 4.73 -5.44
C SER A 47 -18.52 3.35 -4.77
N LEU A 48 -17.98 3.30 -3.55
CA LEU A 48 -17.81 2.08 -2.74
C LEU A 48 -18.71 2.05 -1.50
N ARG A 49 -19.77 2.88 -1.46
CA ARG A 49 -20.63 3.05 -0.28
C ARG A 49 -21.17 1.73 0.30
N GLU A 50 -21.57 0.78 -0.55
CA GLU A 50 -22.14 -0.49 -0.08
C GLU A 50 -21.09 -1.40 0.58
N GLN A 51 -19.83 -1.31 0.15
CA GLN A 51 -18.69 -2.02 0.72
C GLN A 51 -18.20 -1.34 2.00
N LEU A 52 -18.07 0.00 1.96
CA LEU A 52 -17.67 0.82 3.12
C LEU A 52 -18.67 0.71 4.27
N LYS A 53 -19.97 0.54 3.99
CA LYS A 53 -20.98 0.29 5.02
C LYS A 53 -20.69 -0.96 5.86
N LYS A 54 -20.05 -1.95 5.25
CA LYS A 54 -19.78 -3.27 5.85
C LYS A 54 -18.43 -3.29 6.54
N ASP A 55 -17.41 -2.75 5.89
CA ASP A 55 -16.02 -2.82 6.35
C ASP A 55 -15.19 -1.68 5.74
N VAL A 56 -15.03 -0.58 6.47
CA VAL A 56 -14.21 0.55 6.00
C VAL A 56 -12.73 0.18 5.88
N PRO A 57 -12.06 -0.34 6.93
CA PRO A 57 -10.63 -0.66 6.84
C PRO A 57 -10.33 -1.69 5.76
N GLY A 58 -11.12 -2.76 5.64
CA GLY A 58 -10.90 -3.79 4.62
C GLY A 58 -11.24 -3.33 3.21
N THR A 59 -12.18 -2.42 3.03
CA THR A 59 -12.44 -1.80 1.72
C THR A 59 -11.28 -0.91 1.29
N LEU A 60 -10.76 -0.06 2.19
CA LEU A 60 -9.59 0.78 1.91
C LEU A 60 -8.32 -0.06 1.67
N ALA A 61 -8.15 -1.16 2.41
CA ALA A 61 -7.07 -2.11 2.20
C ALA A 61 -7.11 -2.75 0.79
N LYS A 62 -8.30 -2.88 0.18
CA LYS A 62 -8.46 -3.35 -1.21
C LYS A 62 -8.25 -2.25 -2.25
N VAL A 63 -8.51 -0.98 -1.91
CA VAL A 63 -8.24 0.17 -2.81
C VAL A 63 -6.74 0.40 -2.98
N ARG A 64 -5.97 0.28 -1.90
CA ARG A 64 -4.51 0.51 -1.91
C ARG A 64 -3.73 -0.28 -2.97
N PRO A 65 -3.93 -1.61 -3.16
CA PRO A 65 -3.26 -2.37 -4.21
C PRO A 65 -3.76 -2.06 -5.63
N MET A 66 -4.78 -1.22 -5.80
CA MET A 66 -5.19 -0.70 -7.12
C MET A 66 -4.34 0.49 -7.57
N GLY A 67 -3.40 0.97 -6.73
CA GLY A 67 -2.55 2.12 -7.05
C GLY A 67 -3.23 3.48 -6.82
N ILE A 68 -4.45 3.50 -6.28
CA ILE A 68 -5.17 4.72 -5.88
C ILE A 68 -4.65 5.15 -4.50
N ARG A 69 -4.18 6.39 -4.39
CA ARG A 69 -3.59 6.95 -3.16
C ARG A 69 -4.48 8.01 -2.51
N GLU A 70 -5.28 8.69 -3.33
CA GLU A 70 -6.13 9.79 -2.89
C GLU A 70 -7.60 9.34 -2.84
N VAL A 71 -8.29 9.69 -1.75
CA VAL A 71 -9.71 9.41 -1.58
C VAL A 71 -10.44 10.64 -1.06
N GLU A 72 -11.63 10.88 -1.59
CA GLU A 72 -12.53 11.91 -1.07
C GLU A 72 -13.61 11.26 -0.21
N THR A 73 -13.76 11.76 1.01
CA THR A 73 -14.74 11.26 1.98
C THR A 73 -16.17 11.45 1.48
N ALA A 74 -17.05 10.51 1.81
CA ALA A 74 -18.48 10.63 1.50
C ALA A 74 -19.30 10.26 2.74
N GLY A 75 -19.65 11.21 3.60
CA GLY A 75 -20.57 11.04 4.75
C GLY A 75 -20.73 9.62 5.31
N LEU A 76 -19.65 8.98 5.77
CA LEU A 76 -19.56 7.52 5.99
C LEU A 76 -20.14 7.06 7.35
N TRP A 77 -21.41 7.35 7.65
CA TRP A 77 -22.08 6.89 8.90
C TRP A 77 -21.27 7.16 10.19
N LYS A 78 -20.72 8.37 10.32
CA LYS A 78 -19.84 8.80 11.43
C LYS A 78 -18.43 8.17 11.44
N GLN A 79 -18.02 7.52 10.36
CA GLN A 79 -16.64 7.09 10.15
C GLN A 79 -15.86 8.15 9.35
N THR A 80 -14.57 8.28 9.64
CA THR A 80 -13.62 9.08 8.87
C THR A 80 -12.77 8.14 8.02
N ALA A 81 -12.46 8.55 6.79
CA ALA A 81 -11.51 7.83 5.96
C ALA A 81 -10.07 8.04 6.45
#